data_AF-A0A7J6QJ83-F1
#
_entry.id   AF-A0A7J6QJ83-F1
#
_cell.length_a   1.000
_cell.length_b   1.000
_cell.length_c   1.000
_cell.angle_alpha   90.00
_cell.angle_beta   90.00
_cell.angle_gamma   90.00
#
_symmetry.space_group_name_H-M   'P 1'
#
loop_
_entity.id
_entity.type
_entity.pdbx_description
1 polymer ?
#
loop_
_entity_poly.entity_id
_entity_poly.type
_entity_poly.pdbx_seq_one_letter_code
_entity_poly.pdbx_strand_id
1 'polypeptide(L)'
;DALPRCFPFRIPLTSGKREETEGDAAVVTEDGTLKRLSKHDSYILDTLFDEIMTAFDKHVGECAKQLLKIPVLSEDFLPRLVDSMFNRLVRPCPMDRIQEPPKLFFTRLIHSVMALQSSAKPLIEDAFKLLISGPKPLVDTSADIRTQMALADFFAIHLINTEYKWEFDVDPNSPTRQSPSVVSAGLAALLRLSFHQNLLAHLPESVHSLIPPEPRVNNKYAEDPTPLYTEMTQLVRVKDADESAVLDKLSGVIATGSATAARAIEE
;
A
#
# COMPACT_ATOMS: atom_id res chain seq x y z
N ASP A 1 18.37 23.29 19.99
CA ASP A 1 19.05 22.73 18.80
C ASP A 1 18.34 21.48 18.27
N ALA A 2 17.28 21.67 17.49
CA ALA A 2 16.55 20.57 16.87
C ALA A 2 17.16 20.26 15.50
N LEU A 3 17.78 19.10 15.35
CA LEU A 3 18.17 18.58 14.03
C LEU A 3 16.90 18.48 13.16
N PRO A 4 16.98 18.83 11.86
CA PRO A 4 15.84 18.69 10.96
C PRO A 4 15.38 17.23 10.99
N ARG A 5 14.08 17.02 11.27
CA ARG A 5 13.50 15.69 11.21
C ARG A 5 13.46 15.26 9.76
N CYS A 6 14.24 14.25 9.41
CA CYS A 6 14.19 13.64 8.08
C CYS A 6 12.83 13.00 7.80
N PHE A 7 12.06 12.62 8.83
CA PHE A 7 10.86 11.80 8.68
C PHE A 7 9.62 12.43 9.33
N PRO A 8 8.43 12.28 8.71
CA PRO A 8 7.18 12.88 9.18
C PRO A 8 6.69 12.29 10.50
N PHE A 9 7.02 11.03 10.79
CA PHE A 9 6.69 10.38 12.05
C PHE A 9 7.74 9.35 12.46
N ARG A 10 7.67 8.88 13.71
CA ARG A 10 8.41 7.71 14.19
C ARG A 10 7.43 6.62 14.56
N ILE A 11 7.69 5.41 14.10
CA ILE A 11 6.97 4.22 14.55
C ILE A 11 7.60 3.74 15.86
N PRO A 12 6.87 3.71 16.99
CA PRO A 12 7.42 3.33 18.30
C PRO A 12 7.59 1.81 18.41
N LEU A 13 8.58 1.26 17.71
CA LEU A 13 8.85 -0.18 17.66
C LEU A 13 9.67 -0.71 18.84
N THR A 14 10.27 0.16 19.65
CA THR A 14 10.99 -0.26 20.84
C THR A 14 10.03 -0.35 22.02
N SER A 15 9.85 -1.57 22.55
CA SER A 15 8.92 -1.91 23.64
C SER A 15 9.29 -1.30 25.00
N GLY A 16 10.41 -0.59 25.10
CA GLY A 16 10.81 0.10 26.31
C GLY A 16 9.97 1.34 26.53
N LYS A 17 9.11 1.33 27.57
CA LYS A 17 8.49 2.53 28.14
C LYS A 17 9.50 3.67 28.13
N ARG A 18 9.27 4.64 27.24
CA ARG A 18 10.10 5.83 27.07
C ARG A 18 9.78 6.78 28.21
N GLU A 19 10.37 6.57 29.38
CA GLU A 19 10.52 7.67 30.32
C GLU A 19 11.61 8.57 29.72
N GLU A 20 11.18 9.64 29.06
CA GLU A 20 12.06 10.70 28.57
C GLU A 20 12.59 11.49 29.76
N THR A 21 13.50 10.90 30.52
CA THR A 21 14.38 11.68 31.41
C THR A 21 15.45 12.33 30.53
N GLU A 22 15.24 13.62 30.23
CA GLU A 22 16.26 14.50 29.66
C GLU A 22 17.46 14.55 30.61
N GLY A 23 18.50 13.78 30.29
CA GLY A 23 19.77 13.77 31.02
C GLY A 23 20.86 13.19 30.12
N ASP A 24 21.56 14.07 29.39
CA ASP A 24 22.71 13.74 28.56
C ASP A 24 23.87 13.25 29.44
N ALA A 25 24.18 11.95 29.34
CA ALA A 25 25.51 11.37 29.39
C ALA A 25 25.40 9.84 29.18
N ALA A 26 25.61 9.36 27.95
CA ALA A 26 25.65 7.93 27.67
C ALA A 26 26.95 7.31 28.22
N VAL A 27 26.87 6.79 29.43
CA VAL A 27 27.89 6.01 30.15
C VAL A 27 28.04 4.63 29.50
N VAL A 28 29.28 4.16 29.38
CA VAL A 28 29.61 2.78 29.00
C VAL A 28 29.32 1.87 30.20
N THR A 29 28.38 0.94 30.07
CA THR A 29 28.20 -0.15 31.03
C THR A 29 29.15 -1.31 30.68
N GLU A 30 29.90 -1.80 31.68
CA GLU A 30 30.70 -3.04 31.59
C GLU A 30 29.81 -4.31 31.53
N ASP A 31 28.49 -4.14 31.54
CA ASP A 31 27.49 -5.16 31.90
C ASP A 31 26.86 -5.90 30.70
N GLY A 32 27.43 -5.78 29.49
CA GLY A 32 26.94 -6.50 28.30
C GLY A 32 25.57 -6.02 27.76
N THR A 33 25.02 -4.92 28.30
CA THR A 33 23.81 -4.30 27.75
C THR A 33 24.12 -3.58 26.44
N LEU A 34 23.43 -3.93 25.36
CA LEU A 34 23.63 -3.31 24.05
C LEU A 34 23.33 -1.80 24.10
N LYS A 35 24.28 -1.01 23.57
CA LYS A 35 24.25 0.45 23.63
C LYS A 35 23.17 1.00 22.69
N ARG A 36 22.27 1.84 23.21
CA ARG A 36 21.34 2.64 22.41
C ARG A 36 22.09 3.63 21.52
N LEU A 37 21.59 3.85 20.32
CA LEU A 37 22.20 4.82 19.39
C LEU A 37 22.02 6.25 19.89
N SER A 38 23.06 7.07 19.78
CA SER A 38 22.94 8.51 20.04
C SER A 38 22.02 9.16 18.99
N LYS A 39 21.55 10.38 19.25
CA LYS A 39 20.76 11.16 18.26
C LYS A 39 21.54 11.42 16.97
N HIS A 40 22.87 11.60 17.07
CA HIS A 40 23.75 11.81 15.92
C HIS A 40 23.97 10.53 15.12
N ASP A 41 24.28 9.42 15.80
CA ASP A 41 24.45 8.11 15.12
C ASP A 41 23.15 7.69 14.44
N SER A 42 22.03 7.96 15.11
CA SER A 42 20.71 7.84 14.54
C SER A 42 20.62 8.67 13.25
N TYR A 43 20.85 9.98 13.28
CA TYR A 43 20.73 10.81 12.07
C TYR A 43 21.62 10.30 10.91
N ILE A 44 22.86 9.89 11.20
CA ILE A 44 23.79 9.33 10.21
C ILE A 44 23.25 8.04 9.62
N LEU A 45 22.77 7.12 10.46
CA LEU A 45 22.25 5.83 10.03
C LEU A 45 21.00 5.98 9.15
N ASP A 46 20.12 6.93 9.47
CA ASP A 46 18.95 7.24 8.64
C ASP A 46 19.36 7.74 7.25
N THR A 47 20.35 8.62 7.21
CA THR A 47 20.90 9.17 5.95
C THR A 47 21.52 8.05 5.12
N LEU A 48 22.28 7.15 5.76
CA LEU A 48 22.90 6.01 5.09
C LEU A 48 21.85 5.04 4.51
N PHE A 49 20.79 4.74 5.27
CA PHE A 49 19.67 3.93 4.74
C PHE A 49 19.07 4.59 3.50
N ASP A 50 18.88 5.91 3.55
CA ASP A 50 18.32 6.70 2.46
C ASP A 50 19.17 6.64 1.18
N GLU A 51 20.48 6.80 1.34
CA GLU A 51 21.46 6.72 0.25
C GLU A 51 21.49 5.32 -0.37
N ILE A 52 21.49 4.25 0.44
CA ILE A 52 21.47 2.88 -0.07
C ILE A 52 20.17 2.59 -0.82
N MET A 53 19.02 2.95 -0.26
CA MET A 53 17.72 2.75 -0.92
C MET A 53 17.64 3.48 -2.26
N THR A 54 18.25 4.66 -2.35
CA THR A 54 18.30 5.45 -3.60
C THR A 54 19.31 4.86 -4.59
N ALA A 55 20.49 4.43 -4.14
CA ALA A 55 21.54 3.90 -5.00
C ALA A 55 21.21 2.52 -5.60
N PHE A 56 20.42 1.70 -4.89
CA PHE A 56 20.08 0.33 -5.28
C PHE A 56 18.59 0.14 -5.62
N ASP A 57 17.88 1.22 -5.97
CA ASP A 57 16.44 1.23 -6.25
C ASP A 57 16.01 0.27 -7.39
N LYS A 58 16.90 0.05 -8.36
CA LYS A 58 16.69 -0.90 -9.48
C LYS A 58 16.93 -2.36 -9.09
N HIS A 59 17.55 -2.63 -7.95
CA HIS A 59 18.00 -3.96 -7.54
C HIS A 59 17.57 -4.29 -6.10
N VAL A 60 16.26 -4.48 -5.88
CA VAL A 60 15.64 -4.72 -4.55
C VAL A 60 16.41 -5.74 -3.69
N GLY A 61 16.78 -6.89 -4.25
CA GLY A 61 17.47 -7.94 -3.50
C GLY A 61 18.89 -7.54 -3.08
N GLU A 62 19.58 -6.74 -3.91
CA GLU A 62 20.89 -6.20 -3.55
C GLU A 62 20.74 -5.07 -2.53
N CYS A 63 19.76 -4.18 -2.71
CA CYS A 63 19.42 -3.14 -1.73
C CYS A 63 19.18 -3.74 -0.34
N ALA A 64 18.39 -4.80 -0.23
CA ALA A 64 18.11 -5.47 1.04
C ALA A 64 19.39 -6.03 1.69
N LYS A 65 20.28 -6.65 0.89
CA LYS A 65 21.58 -7.14 1.38
C LYS A 65 22.48 -6.00 1.85
N GLN A 66 22.54 -4.89 1.12
CA GLN A 66 23.38 -3.74 1.46
C GLN A 66 22.91 -3.06 2.75
N LEU A 67 21.60 -2.90 2.93
CA LEU A 67 21.03 -2.39 4.18
C LEU A 67 21.42 -3.28 5.37
N LEU A 68 21.33 -4.61 5.24
CA LEU A 68 21.67 -5.55 6.30
C LEU A 68 23.18 -5.72 6.55
N LYS A 69 24.04 -5.25 5.64
CA LYS A 69 25.52 -5.33 5.76
C LYS A 69 26.13 -4.14 6.51
N ILE A 70 25.34 -3.13 6.87
CA ILE A 70 25.83 -1.97 7.63
C ILE A 70 26.40 -2.47 8.98
N PRO A 71 27.68 -2.19 9.31
CA PRO A 71 28.35 -2.74 10.48
C PRO A 71 27.98 -1.99 11.78
N VAL A 72 26.70 -2.00 12.14
CA VAL A 72 26.18 -1.37 13.37
C VAL A 72 25.70 -2.44 14.34
N LEU A 73 26.39 -2.54 15.49
CA LEU A 73 26.07 -3.45 16.58
C LEU A 73 25.19 -2.74 17.61
N SER A 74 23.91 -2.52 17.28
CA SER A 74 22.93 -1.93 18.20
C SER A 74 21.57 -2.60 18.04
N GLU A 75 20.85 -2.81 19.15
CA GLU A 75 19.47 -3.31 19.14
C GLU A 75 18.51 -2.38 18.39
N ASP A 76 18.83 -1.08 18.36
CA ASP A 76 18.02 -0.08 17.68
C ASP A 76 18.13 -0.16 16.15
N PHE A 77 19.08 -0.94 15.60
CA PHE A 77 19.35 -0.99 14.16
C PHE A 77 18.13 -1.46 13.35
N LEU A 78 17.57 -2.64 13.67
CA LEU A 78 16.45 -3.21 12.91
C LEU A 78 15.15 -2.40 13.06
N PRO A 79 14.70 -2.03 14.28
CA PRO A 79 13.52 -1.16 14.43
C PRO A 79 13.65 0.11 13.59
N ARG A 80 14.85 0.68 13.55
CA ARG A 80 15.08 1.91 12.81
C ARG A 80 15.09 1.72 11.30
N LEU A 81 15.69 0.63 10.82
CA LEU A 81 15.61 0.26 9.41
C LEU A 81 14.16 0.09 8.96
N VAL A 82 13.33 -0.57 9.76
CA VAL A 82 11.90 -0.73 9.52
C VAL A 82 11.18 0.62 9.49
N ASP A 83 11.42 1.49 10.48
CA ASP A 83 10.89 2.86 10.53
C ASP A 83 11.27 3.65 9.27
N SER A 84 12.54 3.60 8.82
CA SER A 84 12.99 4.29 7.60
C SER A 84 12.32 3.77 6.34
N MET A 85 12.14 2.46 6.18
CA MET A 85 11.45 1.86 5.03
C MET A 85 9.97 2.26 4.96
N PHE A 86 9.25 2.17 6.09
CA PHE A 86 7.85 2.58 6.14
C PHE A 86 7.69 4.08 5.95
N ASN A 87 8.55 4.89 6.56
CA ASN A 87 8.54 6.33 6.32
C ASN A 87 8.74 6.66 4.85
N ARG A 88 9.61 5.95 4.13
CA ARG A 88 9.78 6.13 2.68
C ARG A 88 8.56 5.65 1.88
N LEU A 89 7.94 4.55 2.28
CA LEU A 89 6.69 4.05 1.70
C LEU A 89 5.56 5.10 1.80
N VAL A 90 5.38 5.69 2.98
CA VAL A 90 4.25 6.60 3.27
C VAL A 90 4.53 8.09 3.05
N ARG A 91 5.80 8.50 2.89
CA ARG A 91 6.14 9.92 2.71
C ARG A 91 5.41 10.46 1.46
N PRO A 92 4.67 11.57 1.58
CA PRO A 92 4.15 12.30 0.43
C PRO A 92 5.34 12.77 -0.41
N CYS A 93 5.48 12.27 -1.64
CA CYS A 93 6.52 12.74 -2.54
C CYS A 93 6.07 14.09 -3.10
N PRO A 94 6.83 15.19 -2.91
CA PRO A 94 6.63 16.37 -3.74
C PRO A 94 6.88 15.96 -5.20
N MET A 95 5.97 16.32 -6.10
CA MET A 95 5.99 15.91 -7.52
C MET A 95 7.29 16.27 -8.25
N ASP A 96 8.09 17.18 -7.67
CA ASP A 96 9.25 17.78 -8.33
C ASP A 96 10.54 16.95 -8.20
N ARG A 97 10.55 15.87 -7.41
CA ARG A 97 11.71 14.98 -7.29
C ARG A 97 11.63 13.84 -8.30
N ILE A 98 12.21 14.06 -9.48
CA ILE A 98 12.26 13.14 -10.64
C ILE A 98 12.94 11.78 -10.34
N GLN A 99 13.55 11.59 -9.16
CA GLN A 99 14.37 10.40 -8.86
C GLN A 99 13.95 9.61 -7.60
N GLU A 100 12.72 9.74 -7.12
CA GLU A 100 12.29 8.86 -6.02
C GLU A 100 11.90 7.45 -6.54
N PRO A 101 12.32 6.37 -5.84
CA PRO A 101 11.89 5.02 -6.17
C PRO A 101 10.37 4.86 -6.10
N PRO A 102 9.75 4.05 -6.98
CA PRO A 102 8.31 3.82 -6.95
C PRO A 102 7.87 3.15 -5.64
N LYS A 103 6.64 3.39 -5.17
CA LYS A 103 6.15 2.79 -3.90
C LYS A 103 6.19 1.25 -3.89
N LEU A 104 6.03 0.63 -5.05
CA LEU A 104 6.20 -0.81 -5.24
C LEU A 104 7.62 -1.30 -4.88
N PHE A 105 8.65 -0.48 -5.11
CA PHE A 105 10.02 -0.81 -4.69
C PHE A 105 10.10 -1.03 -3.18
N PHE A 106 9.58 -0.11 -2.37
CA PHE A 106 9.63 -0.22 -0.91
C PHE A 106 8.84 -1.41 -0.38
N THR A 107 7.69 -1.72 -1.00
CA THR A 107 6.93 -2.94 -0.64
C THR A 107 7.77 -4.20 -0.87
N ARG A 108 8.40 -4.32 -2.04
CA ARG A 108 9.27 -5.46 -2.36
C ARG A 108 10.53 -5.49 -1.49
N LEU A 109 11.07 -4.33 -1.14
CA LEU A 109 12.23 -4.19 -0.27
C LEU A 109 11.93 -4.70 1.14
N ILE A 110 10.83 -4.27 1.74
CA ILE A 110 10.39 -4.72 3.07
C ILE A 110 10.25 -6.25 3.08
N HIS A 111 9.57 -6.84 2.08
CA HIS A 111 9.48 -8.30 1.97
C HIS A 111 10.82 -9.00 1.77
N SER A 112 11.73 -8.40 1.00
CA SER A 112 13.08 -8.95 0.81
C SER A 112 13.88 -8.92 2.11
N VAL A 113 13.76 -7.86 2.91
CA VAL A 113 14.36 -7.77 4.25
C VAL A 113 13.76 -8.81 5.19
N MET A 114 12.43 -9.01 5.20
CA MET A 114 11.79 -10.07 5.99
C MET A 114 12.31 -11.46 5.64
N ALA A 115 12.55 -11.72 4.35
CA ALA A 115 13.04 -13.01 3.88
C ALA A 115 14.52 -13.25 4.23
N LEU A 116 15.35 -12.20 4.21
CA LEU A 116 16.78 -12.27 4.55
C LEU A 116 17.05 -12.23 6.06
N GLN A 117 16.18 -11.59 6.84
CA GLN A 117 16.35 -11.39 8.27
C GLN A 117 15.04 -11.67 9.02
N SER A 118 14.91 -12.87 9.57
CA SER A 118 13.68 -13.34 10.24
C SER A 118 13.29 -12.51 11.46
N SER A 119 14.27 -11.93 12.17
CA SER A 119 14.04 -11.03 13.31
C SER A 119 13.38 -9.71 12.91
N ALA A 120 13.43 -9.32 11.64
CA ALA A 120 12.74 -8.12 11.15
C ALA A 120 11.23 -8.34 10.93
N LYS A 121 10.79 -9.59 10.74
CA LYS A 121 9.38 -9.94 10.50
C LYS A 121 8.43 -9.40 11.58
N PRO A 122 8.60 -9.71 12.88
CA PRO A 122 7.71 -9.20 13.91
C PRO A 122 7.71 -7.67 13.99
N LEU A 123 8.88 -7.03 13.81
CA LEU A 123 8.98 -5.56 13.80
C LEU A 123 8.20 -4.92 12.66
N ILE A 124 8.19 -5.55 11.48
CA ILE A 124 7.44 -5.07 10.31
C ILE A 124 5.94 -5.26 10.51
N GLU A 125 5.52 -6.39 11.07
CA GLU A 125 4.12 -6.66 11.40
C GLU A 125 3.62 -5.67 12.46
N ASP A 126 4.40 -5.43 13.51
CA ASP A 126 4.08 -4.44 14.55
C ASP A 126 4.05 -3.02 13.99
N ALA A 127 5.02 -2.66 13.13
CA ALA A 127 5.04 -1.35 12.47
C ALA A 127 3.77 -1.13 11.65
N PHE A 128 3.41 -2.14 10.87
CA PHE A 128 2.24 -2.06 10.02
C PHE A 128 0.94 -2.01 10.84
N LYS A 129 0.83 -2.82 11.91
CA LYS A 129 -0.28 -2.73 12.87
C LYS A 129 -0.38 -1.33 13.48
N LEU A 130 0.73 -0.72 13.90
CA LEU A 130 0.71 0.66 14.43
C LEU A 130 0.28 1.73 13.41
N LEU A 131 0.53 1.48 12.12
CA LEU A 131 0.14 2.39 11.04
C LEU A 131 -1.37 2.34 10.78
N ILE A 132 -1.98 1.15 10.85
CA ILE A 132 -3.38 0.95 10.45
C ILE A 132 -4.34 0.65 11.59
N SER A 133 -3.85 0.27 12.77
CA SER A 133 -4.63 -0.17 13.93
C SER A 133 -4.45 0.74 15.13
N GLY A 134 -5.45 0.75 16.01
CA GLY A 134 -5.40 1.42 17.32
C GLY A 134 -6.43 2.54 17.48
N PRO A 135 -6.52 3.15 18.67
CA PRO A 135 -7.47 4.24 18.93
C PRO A 135 -7.12 5.52 18.17
N LYS A 136 -5.84 5.66 17.77
CA LYS A 136 -5.33 6.75 16.97
C LYS A 136 -4.26 6.19 16.02
N PRO A 137 -4.67 5.52 14.92
CA PRO A 137 -3.71 5.01 13.96
C PRO A 137 -2.85 6.17 13.44
N LEU A 138 -1.57 5.91 13.16
CA LEU A 138 -0.69 6.95 12.61
C LEU A 138 -1.19 7.46 11.24
N VAL A 139 -1.94 6.61 10.52
CA VAL A 139 -2.66 6.96 9.30
C VAL A 139 -4.15 6.86 9.58
N ASP A 140 -4.76 7.98 9.91
CA ASP A 140 -6.21 8.09 10.13
C ASP A 140 -6.95 8.54 8.85
N THR A 141 -8.25 8.78 8.98
CA THR A 141 -9.10 9.29 7.88
C THR A 141 -8.70 10.68 7.39
N SER A 142 -7.94 11.45 8.17
CA SER A 142 -7.42 12.76 7.77
C SER A 142 -6.07 12.69 7.05
N ALA A 143 -5.44 11.51 7.02
CA ALA A 143 -4.20 11.30 6.31
C ALA A 143 -4.36 11.50 4.80
N ASP A 144 -3.28 11.96 4.15
CA ASP A 144 -3.22 12.15 2.70
C ASP A 144 -3.62 10.86 1.96
N ILE A 145 -4.47 11.00 0.93
CA ILE A 145 -5.01 9.88 0.16
C ILE A 145 -3.90 9.01 -0.43
N ARG A 146 -2.76 9.61 -0.81
CA ARG A 146 -1.60 8.88 -1.35
C ARG A 146 -0.96 7.98 -0.30
N THR A 147 -0.92 8.41 0.96
CA THR A 147 -0.42 7.60 2.07
C THR A 147 -1.33 6.40 2.31
N GLN A 148 -2.65 6.62 2.31
CA GLN A 148 -3.63 5.54 2.44
C GLN A 148 -3.50 4.52 1.28
N MET A 149 -3.34 5.00 0.04
CA MET A 149 -3.14 4.13 -1.12
C MET A 149 -1.83 3.35 -1.05
N ALA A 150 -0.72 3.98 -0.62
CA ALA A 150 0.56 3.29 -0.48
C ALA A 150 0.51 2.17 0.59
N LEU A 151 -0.18 2.41 1.70
CA LEU A 151 -0.41 1.37 2.72
C LEU A 151 -1.38 0.29 2.25
N ALA A 152 -2.42 0.66 1.49
CA ALA A 152 -3.35 -0.30 0.90
C ALA A 152 -2.65 -1.24 -0.08
N ASP A 153 -1.79 -0.72 -0.96
CA ASP A 153 -1.01 -1.52 -1.90
C ASP A 153 -0.02 -2.44 -1.16
N PHE A 154 0.67 -1.91 -0.13
CA PHE A 154 1.51 -2.72 0.74
C PHE A 154 0.71 -3.83 1.41
N PHE A 155 -0.46 -3.52 1.96
CA PHE A 155 -1.32 -4.49 2.64
C PHE A 155 -1.75 -5.63 1.72
N ALA A 156 -2.18 -5.30 0.50
CA ALA A 156 -2.60 -6.28 -0.48
C ALA A 156 -1.47 -7.25 -0.84
N ILE A 157 -0.27 -6.72 -1.11
CA ILE A 157 0.91 -7.55 -1.42
C ILE A 157 1.34 -8.37 -0.21
N HIS A 158 1.27 -7.77 0.99
CA HIS A 158 1.59 -8.45 2.23
C HIS A 158 0.68 -9.65 2.46
N LEU A 159 -0.64 -9.48 2.30
CA LEU A 159 -1.61 -10.57 2.41
C LEU A 159 -1.34 -11.70 1.43
N ILE A 160 -1.03 -11.41 0.16
CA ILE A 160 -0.68 -12.47 -0.81
C ILE A 160 0.55 -13.24 -0.34
N ASN A 161 1.59 -12.53 0.10
CA ASN A 161 2.85 -13.13 0.54
C ASN A 161 2.73 -13.89 1.87
N THR A 162 1.72 -13.59 2.69
CA THR A 162 1.42 -14.31 3.94
C THR A 162 0.31 -15.34 3.78
N GLU A 163 -0.08 -15.70 2.55
CA GLU A 163 -1.17 -16.65 2.28
C GLU A 163 -2.48 -16.24 2.97
N TYR A 164 -2.79 -14.94 2.94
CA TYR A 164 -3.96 -14.30 3.55
C TYR A 164 -4.02 -14.41 5.08
N LYS A 165 -2.92 -14.80 5.74
CA LYS A 165 -2.83 -14.85 7.20
C LYS A 165 -2.66 -13.44 7.75
N TRP A 166 -3.73 -12.90 8.32
CA TRP A 166 -3.75 -11.62 9.02
C TRP A 166 -4.82 -11.60 10.09
N GLU A 167 -4.51 -10.96 11.22
CA GLU A 167 -5.46 -10.76 12.32
C GLU A 167 -6.32 -9.53 12.02
N PHE A 168 -7.49 -9.77 11.41
CA PHE A 168 -8.44 -8.70 11.13
C PHE A 168 -9.18 -8.28 12.41
N ASP A 169 -9.20 -6.97 12.64
CA ASP A 169 -9.95 -6.38 13.74
C ASP A 169 -10.73 -5.17 13.23
N VAL A 170 -11.99 -5.43 12.88
CA VAL A 170 -12.90 -4.44 12.31
C VAL A 170 -14.03 -4.05 13.27
N ASP A 171 -14.01 -4.57 14.50
CA ASP A 171 -15.02 -4.22 15.51
C ASP A 171 -14.92 -2.72 15.83
N PRO A 172 -16.00 -1.94 15.67
CA PRO A 172 -16.01 -0.51 15.99
C PRO A 172 -15.63 -0.20 17.45
N ASN A 173 -15.81 -1.15 18.37
CA ASN A 173 -15.53 -0.98 19.80
C ASN A 173 -14.13 -1.47 20.21
N SER A 174 -13.40 -2.11 19.30
CA SER A 174 -12.08 -2.66 19.64
C SER A 174 -11.04 -1.55 19.83
N PRO A 175 -10.20 -1.60 20.87
CA PRO A 175 -9.07 -0.68 21.03
C PRO A 175 -7.99 -0.91 19.96
N THR A 176 -7.96 -2.07 19.32
CA THR A 176 -7.01 -2.44 18.25
C THR A 176 -7.63 -2.36 16.86
N ARG A 177 -8.81 -1.71 16.75
CA ARG A 177 -9.54 -1.55 15.50
C ARG A 177 -8.64 -1.02 14.39
N GLN A 178 -8.70 -1.69 13.24
CA GLN A 178 -8.07 -1.27 12.00
C GLN A 178 -8.90 -0.20 11.29
N SER A 179 -8.22 0.75 10.64
CA SER A 179 -8.85 1.78 9.83
C SER A 179 -9.66 1.16 8.69
N PRO A 180 -11.01 1.28 8.69
CA PRO A 180 -11.84 0.64 7.67
C PRO A 180 -11.56 1.14 6.27
N SER A 181 -11.14 2.41 6.12
CA SER A 181 -10.79 2.99 4.81
C SER A 181 -9.53 2.35 4.24
N VAL A 182 -8.49 2.16 5.06
CA VAL A 182 -7.23 1.51 4.64
C VAL A 182 -7.46 0.04 4.35
N VAL A 183 -8.22 -0.66 5.20
CA VAL A 183 -8.57 -2.08 4.98
C VAL A 183 -9.37 -2.23 3.69
N SER A 184 -10.43 -1.45 3.49
CA SER A 184 -11.24 -1.50 2.26
C SER A 184 -10.42 -1.15 1.01
N ALA A 185 -9.58 -0.13 1.07
CA ALA A 185 -8.68 0.22 -0.04
C ALA A 185 -7.67 -0.90 -0.33
N GLY A 186 -7.14 -1.55 0.71
CA GLY A 186 -6.23 -2.70 0.57
C GLY A 186 -6.94 -3.93 -0.02
N LEU A 187 -8.17 -4.21 0.39
CA LEU A 187 -9.00 -5.26 -0.22
C LEU A 187 -9.33 -4.96 -1.69
N ALA A 188 -9.53 -3.68 -2.04
CA ALA A 188 -9.70 -3.25 -3.43
C ALA A 188 -8.42 -3.37 -4.26
N ALA A 189 -7.25 -3.13 -3.68
CA ALA A 189 -5.97 -3.41 -4.32
C ALA A 189 -5.75 -4.92 -4.47
N LEU A 190 -6.08 -5.70 -3.45
CA LEU A 190 -5.98 -7.17 -3.44
C LEU A 190 -6.87 -7.82 -4.50
N LEU A 191 -8.08 -7.30 -4.70
CA LEU A 191 -9.01 -7.75 -5.74
C LEU A 191 -8.41 -7.57 -7.16
N ARG A 192 -7.58 -6.54 -7.39
CA ARG A 192 -6.89 -6.35 -8.68
C ARG A 192 -5.74 -7.34 -8.90
N LEU A 193 -5.16 -7.85 -7.81
CA LEU A 193 -4.07 -8.83 -7.84
C LEU A 193 -4.58 -10.28 -7.79
N SER A 194 -5.88 -10.46 -7.56
CA SER A 194 -6.52 -11.76 -7.36
C SER A 194 -7.89 -11.76 -8.03
N PHE A 195 -8.84 -12.55 -7.55
CA PHE A 195 -10.22 -12.55 -8.02
C PHE A 195 -11.19 -12.66 -6.85
N HIS A 196 -12.40 -12.13 -7.02
CA HIS A 196 -13.38 -11.94 -5.94
C HIS A 196 -13.64 -13.23 -5.14
N GLN A 197 -13.83 -14.37 -5.83
CA GLN A 197 -14.08 -15.65 -5.16
C GLN A 197 -12.91 -16.12 -4.30
N ASN A 198 -11.66 -15.78 -4.68
CA ASN A 198 -10.48 -16.12 -3.90
C ASN A 198 -10.45 -15.36 -2.57
N LEU A 199 -10.82 -14.08 -2.60
CA LEU A 199 -10.89 -13.24 -1.40
C LEU A 199 -11.95 -13.80 -0.43
N LEU A 200 -13.13 -14.16 -0.93
CA LEU A 200 -14.18 -14.76 -0.10
C LEU A 200 -13.77 -16.10 0.50
N ALA A 201 -12.98 -16.91 -0.22
CA ALA A 201 -12.55 -18.23 0.24
C ALA A 201 -11.47 -18.17 1.34
N HIS A 202 -10.62 -17.13 1.33
CA HIS A 202 -9.46 -17.04 2.24
C HIS A 202 -9.63 -16.03 3.38
N LEU A 203 -10.47 -15.01 3.22
CA LEU A 203 -10.67 -13.98 4.23
C LEU A 203 -11.83 -14.31 5.18
N PRO A 204 -11.74 -13.92 6.46
CA PRO A 204 -12.80 -14.16 7.42
C PRO A 204 -14.08 -13.37 7.08
N GLU A 205 -15.24 -13.92 7.43
CA GLU A 205 -16.55 -13.30 7.17
C GLU A 205 -16.68 -11.90 7.78
N SER A 206 -15.96 -11.61 8.87
CA SER A 206 -15.95 -10.31 9.54
C SER A 206 -15.55 -9.17 8.61
N VAL A 207 -14.75 -9.43 7.57
CA VAL A 207 -14.30 -8.40 6.61
C VAL A 207 -14.99 -8.46 5.26
N HIS A 208 -15.92 -9.40 5.05
CA HIS A 208 -16.60 -9.55 3.75
C HIS A 208 -17.39 -8.30 3.35
N SER A 209 -17.92 -7.55 4.33
CA SER A 209 -18.60 -6.27 4.09
C SER A 209 -17.68 -5.15 3.57
N LEU A 210 -16.36 -5.30 3.73
CA LEU A 210 -15.34 -4.36 3.24
C LEU A 210 -14.78 -4.77 1.88
N ILE A 211 -15.05 -5.99 1.41
CA ILE A 211 -14.63 -6.48 0.09
C ILE A 211 -15.45 -5.75 -0.98
N PRO A 212 -14.81 -5.13 -2.00
CA PRO A 212 -15.55 -4.50 -3.08
C PRO A 212 -16.39 -5.51 -3.85
N PRO A 213 -17.52 -5.09 -4.46
CA PRO A 213 -18.35 -5.97 -5.25
C PRO A 213 -17.56 -6.58 -6.42
N GLU A 214 -17.99 -7.76 -6.85
CA GLU A 214 -17.41 -8.45 -8.00
C GLU A 214 -17.37 -7.51 -9.23
N PRO A 215 -16.21 -7.37 -9.90
CA PRO A 215 -16.10 -6.53 -11.07
C PRO A 215 -16.90 -7.16 -12.22
N ARG A 216 -18.08 -6.60 -12.48
CA ARG A 216 -18.96 -7.02 -13.57
C ARG A 216 -18.98 -5.95 -14.66
N VAL A 217 -19.07 -6.39 -15.91
CA VAL A 217 -19.29 -5.47 -17.03
C VAL A 217 -20.64 -4.81 -16.82
N ASN A 218 -20.65 -3.49 -16.65
CA ASN A 218 -21.89 -2.73 -16.58
C ASN A 218 -22.47 -2.58 -17.99
N ASN A 219 -23.19 -3.61 -18.42
CA ASN A 219 -23.86 -3.62 -19.71
C ASN A 219 -25.36 -3.37 -19.52
N LYS A 220 -25.76 -2.10 -19.61
CA LYS A 220 -27.17 -1.69 -19.52
C LYS A 220 -28.07 -2.36 -20.57
N TYR A 221 -27.49 -2.89 -21.65
CA TYR A 221 -28.20 -3.56 -22.74
C TYR A 221 -28.14 -5.09 -22.63
N ALA A 222 -27.50 -5.65 -21.60
CA ALA A 222 -27.51 -7.10 -21.38
C ALA A 222 -28.87 -7.59 -20.85
N GLU A 223 -29.49 -6.80 -19.97
CA GLU A 223 -30.74 -7.16 -19.30
C GLU A 223 -31.96 -6.93 -20.21
N ASP A 224 -31.92 -5.85 -21.00
CA ASP A 224 -32.93 -5.54 -22.03
C ASP A 224 -32.24 -5.21 -23.36
N PRO A 225 -31.86 -6.23 -24.15
CA PRO A 225 -31.13 -6.02 -25.38
C PRO A 225 -32.02 -5.37 -26.42
N THR A 226 -31.72 -4.11 -26.75
CA THR A 226 -32.36 -3.45 -27.89
C THR A 226 -32.06 -4.21 -29.19
N PRO A 227 -32.94 -4.13 -30.21
CA PRO A 227 -32.69 -4.77 -31.50
C PRO A 227 -31.36 -4.34 -32.12
N LEU A 228 -31.01 -3.06 -31.98
CA LEU A 228 -29.74 -2.50 -32.45
C LEU A 228 -28.54 -3.12 -31.70
N TYR A 229 -28.63 -3.26 -30.38
CA TYR A 229 -27.59 -3.90 -29.58
C TYR A 229 -27.38 -5.37 -29.99
N THR A 230 -28.47 -6.10 -30.24
CA THR A 230 -28.41 -7.50 -30.71
C THR A 230 -27.75 -7.60 -32.10
N GLU A 231 -28.06 -6.68 -33.01
CA GLU A 231 -27.46 -6.65 -34.34
C GLU A 231 -25.96 -6.31 -34.27
N MET A 232 -25.58 -5.30 -33.48
CA MET A 232 -24.17 -4.94 -33.27
C MET A 232 -23.37 -6.07 -32.63
N THR A 233 -23.93 -6.77 -31.64
CA THR A 233 -23.24 -7.90 -31.00
C THR A 233 -23.06 -9.10 -31.94
N GLN A 234 -23.90 -9.26 -32.97
CA GLN A 234 -23.68 -10.25 -34.03
C GLN A 234 -22.54 -9.87 -34.96
N LEU A 235 -22.41 -8.59 -35.31
CA LEU A 235 -21.35 -8.06 -36.17
C LEU A 235 -19.97 -8.04 -35.49
N VAL A 236 -19.93 -7.89 -34.17
CA VAL A 236 -18.68 -7.79 -33.37
C VAL A 236 -18.25 -9.16 -32.82
N ARG A 237 -18.83 -10.27 -33.30
CA ARG A 237 -18.40 -11.61 -32.86
C ARG A 237 -16.93 -11.82 -33.21
N VAL A 238 -16.12 -12.10 -32.19
CA VAL A 238 -14.63 -12.18 -32.22
C VAL A 238 -14.06 -13.03 -33.35
N LYS A 239 -14.83 -13.99 -33.88
CA LYS A 239 -14.37 -14.90 -34.92
C LYS A 239 -14.48 -14.32 -36.35
N ASP A 240 -15.42 -13.40 -36.58
CA ASP A 240 -15.78 -12.88 -37.92
C ASP A 240 -16.18 -11.39 -37.81
N ALA A 241 -15.32 -10.57 -37.21
CA ALA A 241 -15.61 -9.15 -37.07
C ALA A 241 -15.53 -8.44 -38.44
N ASP A 242 -16.67 -7.92 -38.92
CA ASP A 242 -16.74 -7.10 -40.13
C ASP A 242 -16.71 -5.62 -39.76
N GLU A 243 -15.51 -5.04 -39.76
CA GLU A 243 -15.29 -3.64 -39.42
C GLU A 243 -16.11 -2.69 -40.31
N SER A 244 -16.19 -2.98 -41.62
CA SER A 244 -16.96 -2.16 -42.56
C SER A 244 -18.45 -2.16 -42.23
N ALA A 245 -19.03 -3.33 -41.98
CA ALA A 245 -20.45 -3.44 -41.62
C ALA A 245 -20.76 -2.74 -40.28
N VAL A 246 -19.85 -2.81 -39.30
CA VAL A 246 -19.99 -2.10 -38.02
C VAL A 246 -19.94 -0.58 -38.23
N LEU A 247 -18.97 -0.08 -39.00
CA LEU A 247 -18.82 1.37 -39.27
C LEU A 247 -19.99 1.94 -40.08
N ASP A 248 -20.47 1.20 -41.08
CA ASP A 248 -21.65 1.58 -41.87
C ASP A 248 -22.90 1.65 -40.98
N LYS A 249 -23.09 0.65 -40.11
CA LYS A 249 -24.23 0.63 -39.19
C LYS A 249 -24.16 1.77 -38.18
N LEU A 250 -22.99 2.03 -37.60
CA LEU A 250 -22.78 3.15 -36.68
C LEU A 250 -23.04 4.49 -37.37
N SER A 251 -22.59 4.66 -38.61
CA SER A 251 -22.84 5.86 -39.41
C SER A 251 -24.34 6.09 -39.65
N GLY A 252 -25.10 5.02 -39.92
CA GLY A 252 -26.55 5.07 -40.03
C GLY A 252 -27.25 5.44 -38.72
N VAL A 253 -26.77 4.92 -37.59
CA VAL A 253 -27.30 5.27 -36.26
C VAL A 253 -26.99 6.72 -35.90
N ILE A 254 -25.80 7.23 -36.22
CA ILE A 254 -25.44 8.63 -35.96
C ILE A 254 -26.30 9.57 -36.81
N ALA A 255 -26.51 9.23 -38.09
CA ALA A 255 -27.35 10.01 -38.99
C ALA A 255 -28.82 10.06 -38.54
N THR A 256 -29.36 8.97 -37.98
CA THR A 256 -30.75 8.88 -37.50
C THR A 256 -30.94 9.39 -36.07
N GLY A 257 -29.96 9.15 -35.20
CA GLY A 257 -29.91 9.61 -33.81
C GLY A 257 -29.75 11.13 -33.69
N SER A 258 -29.05 11.77 -34.64
CA SER A 258 -29.00 13.23 -34.72
C SER A 258 -30.40 13.86 -34.92
N ALA A 259 -31.34 13.14 -35.53
CA ALA A 259 -32.71 13.63 -35.73
C ALA A 259 -33.62 13.39 -34.51
N THR A 260 -33.33 12.36 -33.70
CA THR A 260 -34.10 12.04 -32.48
C THR A 260 -33.60 12.79 -31.25
N ALA A 261 -32.28 13.02 -31.13
CA ALA A 261 -31.70 13.85 -30.08
C ALA A 261 -32.06 15.34 -30.23
N ALA A 262 -32.24 15.83 -31.47
CA ALA A 262 -32.74 17.18 -31.72
C ALA A 262 -34.19 17.39 -31.22
N ARG A 263 -35.02 16.33 -31.24
CA ARG A 263 -36.41 16.38 -30.74
C ARG A 263 -36.52 16.31 -29.22
N ALA A 264 -35.59 15.63 -28.55
CA ALA A 264 -35.60 15.50 -27.08
C ALA A 264 -35.06 16.73 -26.32
N ILE A 265 -34.54 17.74 -27.04
CA ILE A 265 -34.07 19.02 -26.48
C ILE A 265 -35.14 20.13 -26.65
N GLU A 266 -36.18 19.90 -27.46
CA GLU A 266 -37.28 20.85 -27.69
C GLU A 266 -38.53 20.61 -26.80
N GLU A 267 -38.51 19.59 -25.93
CA GLU A 267 -39.51 19.36 -24.87
C GLU A 267 -38.94 19.65 -23.48
#